data_AF-A0A416M607-F1
#
_entry.id   AF-A0A416M607-F1
#
_cell.length_a   1.000
_cell.length_b   1.000
_cell.length_c   1.000
_cell.angle_alpha   90.00
_cell.angle_beta   90.00
_cell.angle_gamma   90.00
#
_symmetry.space_group_name_H-M   'P 1'
#
loop_
_entity.id
_entity.type
_entity.pdbx_description
1 polymer ?
#
loop_
_entity_poly.entity_id
_entity_poly.type
_entity_poly.pdbx_seq_one_letter_code
_entity_poly.pdbx_strand_id
1 'polypeptide(L)'
;MNNSNALAEIQSKYPNCNLLLPAATSVQINPFYKCSVMEVVADTAPSSGDIFSVGKVKTGEDGKGKAIYEEVFSPAKPLLMKLATAAGIQFHPEYTTVIRENTNTYVGKAYGAVRLPDGSYKTHMETKRICLDDEESKYRLEFMDKSIMGIHDWRASKAAAEMFKGEWKQEAEPNQYGKYDKYYVIADSDREKYIERSILVNMTLLRKTASEKAQTGAILRVIRALLGIKGTYSKAELEKPFVVPTVTFAPDYTDPTVRNAMLQQGMNSMGNMFGASSTPPAISTAFSGEAFSTDFNPEDEVDNPAFASDQTEDDAVAGEQEKNWFDQEQQTPPQQEPVENESTGYYCDGCGAEINARVYEYSLNKFGRPLCMKCQKGAGK
;
A
#
# COMPACT_ATOMS: atom_id res chain seq x y z
N MET A 1 -0.29 -36.86 -23.44
CA MET A 1 -1.38 -35.97 -22.98
C MET A 1 -1.37 -35.99 -21.45
N ASN A 2 -0.54 -35.15 -20.84
CA ASN A 2 -0.46 -35.03 -19.39
C ASN A 2 -1.35 -33.85 -19.00
N ASN A 3 -2.54 -34.13 -18.46
CA ASN A 3 -3.39 -33.12 -17.83
C ASN A 3 -2.68 -32.65 -16.55
N SER A 4 -1.82 -31.64 -16.66
CA SER A 4 -1.19 -30.99 -15.52
C SER A 4 -2.26 -30.23 -14.74
N ASN A 5 -2.69 -30.80 -13.60
CA ASN A 5 -3.49 -30.09 -12.60
C ASN A 5 -2.61 -29.04 -11.91
N ALA A 6 -2.30 -27.94 -12.61
CA ALA A 6 -1.46 -26.86 -12.07
C ALA A 6 -1.98 -26.31 -10.73
N LEU A 7 -3.29 -26.36 -10.46
CA LEU A 7 -3.90 -26.04 -9.17
C LEU A 7 -3.49 -27.00 -8.05
N ALA A 8 -3.40 -28.30 -8.33
CA ALA A 8 -2.95 -29.29 -7.35
C ALA A 8 -1.45 -29.13 -7.05
N GLU A 9 -0.65 -28.74 -8.07
CA GLU A 9 0.75 -28.36 -7.86
C GLU A 9 0.89 -27.05 -7.07
N ILE A 10 0.03 -26.06 -7.31
CA ILE A 10 0.02 -24.80 -6.55
C ILE A 10 -0.42 -25.06 -5.11
N GLN A 11 -1.48 -25.85 -4.88
CA GLN A 11 -1.92 -26.20 -3.53
C GLN A 11 -0.88 -27.02 -2.75
N SER A 12 -0.13 -27.91 -3.43
CA SER A 12 0.95 -28.67 -2.80
C SER A 12 2.22 -27.85 -2.55
N LYS A 13 2.55 -26.89 -3.41
CA LYS A 13 3.67 -25.94 -3.21
C LYS A 13 3.36 -24.85 -2.17
N TYR A 14 2.09 -24.47 -2.04
CA TYR A 14 1.64 -23.40 -1.15
C TYR A 14 0.58 -23.87 -0.13
N PRO A 15 0.91 -24.85 0.74
CA PRO A 15 -0.08 -25.43 1.67
C PRO A 15 -0.54 -24.46 2.77
N ASN A 16 0.23 -23.41 3.05
CA ASN A 16 -0.01 -22.46 4.15
C ASN A 16 -0.37 -21.04 3.67
N CYS A 17 -1.05 -20.89 2.54
CA CYS A 17 -1.37 -19.59 1.94
C CYS A 17 -2.88 -19.36 1.80
N ASN A 18 -3.29 -18.09 1.77
CA ASN A 18 -4.65 -17.70 1.42
C ASN A 18 -4.78 -17.67 -0.10
N LEU A 19 -5.18 -18.80 -0.71
CA LEU A 19 -5.34 -18.89 -2.16
C LEU A 19 -6.54 -18.08 -2.63
N LEU A 20 -6.29 -17.11 -3.50
CA LEU A 20 -7.30 -16.28 -4.14
C LEU A 20 -7.64 -16.84 -5.52
N LEU A 21 -8.90 -16.63 -5.94
CA LEU A 21 -9.55 -17.19 -7.14
C LEU A 21 -10.09 -18.64 -7.00
N PRO A 22 -11.42 -18.82 -7.04
CA PRO A 22 -12.05 -20.13 -7.12
C PRO A 22 -12.16 -20.58 -8.59
N ALA A 23 -11.05 -20.95 -9.22
CA ALA A 23 -11.11 -21.73 -10.46
C ALA A 23 -10.94 -23.21 -10.07
N ALA A 24 -11.90 -24.06 -10.46
CA ALA A 24 -11.88 -25.49 -10.11
C ALA A 24 -10.90 -26.31 -10.97
N THR A 25 -10.46 -25.77 -12.11
CA THR A 25 -9.63 -26.47 -13.09
C THR A 25 -8.64 -25.50 -13.72
N SER A 26 -7.35 -25.67 -13.46
CA SER A 26 -6.29 -25.09 -14.28
C SER A 26 -5.94 -26.10 -15.36
N VAL A 27 -6.60 -26.00 -16.50
CA VAL A 27 -6.06 -26.65 -17.69
C VAL A 27 -5.00 -25.68 -18.21
N GLN A 28 -3.75 -26.11 -18.33
CA GLN A 28 -2.74 -25.33 -19.02
C GLN A 28 -3.14 -25.31 -20.51
N ILE A 29 -3.88 -24.28 -20.92
CA ILE A 29 -4.52 -24.23 -22.24
C ILE A 29 -3.49 -24.15 -23.37
N ASN A 30 -2.29 -23.67 -23.09
CA ASN A 30 -1.33 -23.35 -24.14
C ASN A 30 0.14 -23.42 -23.66
N PRO A 31 1.06 -24.12 -24.37
CA PRO A 31 2.50 -24.15 -24.07
C PRO A 31 3.20 -22.78 -24.07
N PHE A 32 2.58 -21.74 -24.63
CA PHE A 32 3.08 -20.36 -24.57
C PHE A 32 2.87 -19.67 -23.21
N TYR A 33 1.99 -20.20 -22.36
CA TYR A 33 1.60 -19.57 -21.10
C TYR A 33 1.86 -20.49 -19.91
N LYS A 34 2.43 -19.91 -18.84
CA LYS A 34 2.63 -20.57 -17.55
C LYS A 34 1.77 -19.88 -16.50
N CYS A 35 1.23 -20.66 -15.57
CA CYS A 35 0.62 -20.09 -14.39
C CYS A 35 1.74 -19.64 -13.45
N SER A 36 1.91 -18.33 -13.32
CA SER A 36 2.76 -17.71 -12.31
C SER A 36 1.95 -17.40 -11.08
N VAL A 37 2.62 -17.30 -9.95
CA VAL A 37 1.99 -17.05 -8.67
C VAL A 37 2.55 -15.74 -8.13
N MET A 38 1.67 -14.79 -7.81
CA MET A 38 2.05 -13.57 -7.10
C MET A 38 1.66 -13.68 -5.63
N GLU A 39 2.62 -13.43 -4.75
CA GLU A 39 2.43 -13.41 -3.30
C GLU A 39 2.24 -11.98 -2.82
N VAL A 40 1.24 -11.77 -1.96
CA VAL A 40 0.97 -10.49 -1.31
C VAL A 40 0.87 -10.73 0.19
N VAL A 41 1.79 -10.16 0.95
CA VAL A 41 1.81 -10.24 2.41
C VAL A 41 1.01 -9.07 2.99
N ALA A 42 0.12 -9.35 3.93
CA ALA A 42 -0.60 -8.32 4.67
C ALA A 42 0.25 -7.79 5.82
N ASP A 43 0.36 -6.46 5.95
CA ASP A 43 1.02 -5.85 7.10
C ASP A 43 0.05 -5.78 8.29
N THR A 44 0.32 -6.58 9.32
CA THR A 44 -0.51 -6.65 10.53
C THR A 44 -0.16 -5.60 11.59
N ALA A 45 0.79 -4.70 11.31
CA ALA A 45 1.12 -3.60 12.22
C ALA A 45 -0.07 -2.63 12.38
N PRO A 46 -0.33 -2.11 13.60
CA PRO A 46 -1.42 -1.14 13.84
C PRO A 46 -1.32 0.16 13.02
N SER A 47 -0.12 0.49 12.52
CA SER A 47 0.15 1.70 11.74
C SER A 47 0.00 1.52 10.22
N SER A 48 -0.06 0.28 9.72
CA SER A 48 -0.02 0.01 8.27
C SER A 48 -1.29 0.46 7.55
N GLY A 49 -2.42 0.37 8.24
CA GLY A 49 -3.74 0.57 7.66
C GLY A 49 -4.15 -0.51 6.64
N ASP A 50 -3.41 -1.61 6.51
CA ASP A 50 -3.76 -2.75 5.64
C ASP A 50 -4.96 -3.54 6.18
N ILE A 51 -5.16 -3.52 7.51
CA ILE A 51 -6.24 -4.20 8.21
C ILE A 51 -6.91 -3.29 9.24
N PHE A 52 -8.17 -3.55 9.56
CA PHE A 52 -8.89 -2.89 10.65
C PHE A 52 -9.65 -3.92 11.51
N SER A 53 -9.75 -3.66 12.82
CA SER A 53 -10.48 -4.55 13.74
C SER A 53 -11.99 -4.39 13.57
N VAL A 54 -12.71 -5.52 13.56
CA VAL A 54 -14.17 -5.58 13.35
C VAL A 54 -14.89 -5.98 14.64
N GLY A 55 -14.16 -6.50 15.62
CA GLY A 55 -14.68 -6.89 16.92
C GLY A 55 -14.00 -8.15 17.44
N LYS A 56 -14.65 -8.79 18.41
CA LYS A 56 -14.20 -10.04 19.01
C LYS A 56 -15.19 -11.15 18.74
N VAL A 57 -14.71 -12.31 18.30
CA VAL A 57 -15.54 -13.50 18.05
C VAL A 57 -15.19 -14.55 19.10
N LYS A 58 -16.19 -15.27 19.59
CA LYS A 58 -16.00 -16.38 20.52
C LYS A 58 -15.40 -17.56 19.75
N THR A 59 -14.13 -17.87 20.00
CA THR A 59 -13.39 -18.93 19.30
C THR A 59 -13.42 -20.24 20.09
N GLY A 60 -13.74 -20.20 21.38
CA GLY A 60 -13.86 -21.41 22.21
C GLY A 60 -14.29 -21.13 23.64
N GLU A 61 -14.18 -22.15 24.48
CA GLU A 61 -14.34 -22.07 25.93
C GLU A 61 -13.10 -22.70 26.59
N ASP A 62 -12.54 -22.02 27.58
CA ASP A 62 -11.48 -22.58 28.43
C ASP A 62 -11.99 -23.85 29.11
N GLY A 63 -11.10 -24.72 29.59
CA GLY A 63 -11.43 -25.92 30.38
C GLY A 63 -12.22 -25.65 31.69
N LYS A 64 -12.51 -24.38 31.99
CA LYS A 64 -13.37 -23.89 33.09
C LYS A 64 -14.71 -23.29 32.60
N GLY A 65 -15.05 -23.43 31.32
CA GLY A 65 -16.30 -22.92 30.73
C GLY A 65 -16.32 -21.40 30.45
N LYS A 66 -15.17 -20.71 30.51
CA LYS A 66 -15.09 -19.28 30.20
C LYS A 66 -14.87 -19.09 28.70
N ALA A 67 -15.72 -18.30 28.05
CA ALA A 67 -15.61 -18.02 26.62
C ALA A 67 -14.30 -17.28 26.30
N ILE A 68 -13.51 -17.85 25.37
CA ILE A 68 -12.31 -17.25 24.82
C ILE A 68 -12.72 -16.44 23.60
N TYR A 69 -12.40 -15.16 23.62
CA TYR A 69 -12.69 -14.22 22.54
C TYR A 69 -11.40 -13.85 21.82
N GLU A 70 -11.39 -14.00 20.51
CA GLU A 70 -10.27 -13.58 19.65
C GLU A 70 -10.67 -12.34 18.84
N GLU A 71 -9.71 -11.44 18.64
CA GLU A 71 -9.90 -10.27 17.80
C GLU A 71 -9.90 -10.65 16.32
N VAL A 72 -10.85 -10.08 15.60
CA VAL A 72 -11.08 -10.38 14.20
C VAL A 72 -10.90 -9.11 13.37
N PHE A 73 -10.23 -9.27 12.25
CA PHE A 73 -9.78 -8.18 11.38
C PHE A 73 -10.39 -8.29 10.00
N SER A 74 -10.57 -7.17 9.31
CA SER A 74 -10.98 -7.14 7.90
C SER A 74 -9.91 -6.43 7.07
N PRO A 75 -9.66 -6.90 5.82
CA PRO A 75 -8.83 -6.19 4.86
C PRO A 75 -9.37 -4.78 4.59
N ALA A 76 -8.49 -3.80 4.71
CA ALA A 76 -8.76 -2.40 4.44
C ALA A 76 -8.49 -2.05 2.97
N LYS A 77 -8.69 -0.77 2.62
CA LYS A 77 -8.47 -0.25 1.25
C LYS A 77 -7.04 -0.56 0.73
N PRO A 78 -5.94 -0.31 1.47
CA PRO A 78 -4.59 -0.50 0.94
C PRO A 78 -4.31 -1.96 0.54
N LEU A 79 -4.62 -2.92 1.42
CA LEU A 79 -4.43 -4.35 1.14
C LEU A 79 -5.27 -4.82 -0.04
N LEU A 80 -6.55 -4.43 -0.12
CA LEU A 80 -7.41 -4.80 -1.24
C LEU A 80 -6.93 -4.23 -2.57
N MET A 81 -6.37 -3.02 -2.57
CA MET A 81 -5.78 -2.45 -3.78
C MET A 81 -4.50 -3.17 -4.19
N LYS A 82 -3.61 -3.53 -3.25
CA LYS A 82 -2.43 -4.36 -3.52
C LYS A 82 -2.83 -5.70 -4.17
N LEU A 83 -3.86 -6.35 -3.62
CA LEU A 83 -4.39 -7.61 -4.16
C LEU A 83 -5.01 -7.42 -5.55
N ALA A 84 -5.74 -6.33 -5.78
CA ALA A 84 -6.31 -6.04 -7.09
C ALA A 84 -5.23 -5.83 -8.15
N THR A 85 -4.15 -5.12 -7.82
CA THR A 85 -2.99 -4.94 -8.70
C THR A 85 -2.29 -6.26 -8.99
N ALA A 86 -2.05 -7.09 -7.97
CA ALA A 86 -1.44 -8.41 -8.15
C ALA A 86 -2.31 -9.35 -9.00
N ALA A 87 -3.64 -9.25 -8.90
CA ALA A 87 -4.57 -10.00 -9.73
C ALA A 87 -4.79 -9.43 -11.13
N GLY A 88 -4.26 -8.24 -11.43
CA GLY A 88 -4.49 -7.57 -12.71
C GLY A 88 -5.96 -7.22 -12.93
N ILE A 89 -6.70 -6.88 -11.86
CA ILE A 89 -8.10 -6.45 -11.98
C ILE A 89 -8.16 -5.13 -12.73
N GLN A 90 -8.95 -5.10 -13.80
CA GLN A 90 -9.19 -3.89 -14.58
C GLN A 90 -10.61 -3.38 -14.31
N PHE A 91 -10.74 -2.09 -14.09
CA PHE A 91 -12.03 -1.42 -13.91
C PHE A 91 -12.42 -0.70 -15.19
N HIS A 92 -13.69 -0.77 -15.55
CA HIS A 92 -14.17 -0.05 -16.71
C HIS A 92 -14.11 1.47 -16.45
N PRO A 93 -13.38 2.26 -17.26
CA PRO A 93 -13.14 3.68 -16.98
C PRO A 93 -14.43 4.51 -16.99
N GLU A 94 -15.34 4.26 -17.94
CA GLU A 94 -16.58 5.04 -18.05
C GLU A 94 -17.69 4.59 -17.09
N TYR A 95 -17.89 3.27 -16.92
CA TYR A 95 -18.98 2.75 -16.09
C TYR A 95 -18.65 2.69 -14.59
N THR A 96 -17.38 2.80 -14.18
CA THR A 96 -16.98 2.86 -12.77
C THR A 96 -17.06 4.29 -12.24
N THR A 97 -18.28 4.77 -12.06
CA THR A 97 -18.56 6.17 -11.70
C THR A 97 -19.58 6.29 -10.56
N VAL A 98 -19.80 7.52 -10.11
CA VAL A 98 -20.81 7.86 -9.10
C VAL A 98 -21.97 8.55 -9.77
N ILE A 99 -23.18 8.10 -9.45
CA ILE A 99 -24.41 8.73 -9.88
C ILE A 99 -25.10 9.29 -8.64
N ARG A 100 -25.61 10.51 -8.75
CA ARG A 100 -26.45 11.12 -7.73
C ARG A 100 -27.90 10.71 -8.01
N GLU A 101 -28.48 9.91 -7.12
CA GLU A 101 -29.86 9.45 -7.24
C GLU A 101 -30.82 10.57 -6.86
N ASN A 102 -30.56 11.22 -5.73
CA ASN A 102 -31.32 12.35 -5.19
C ASN A 102 -30.37 13.40 -4.62
N THR A 103 -30.90 14.54 -4.16
CA THR A 103 -30.11 15.60 -3.51
C THR A 103 -29.23 15.06 -2.37
N ASN A 104 -29.72 14.09 -1.61
CA ASN A 104 -29.01 13.54 -0.44
C ASN A 104 -28.46 12.12 -0.64
N THR A 105 -28.50 11.55 -1.86
CA THR A 105 -28.13 10.14 -2.07
C THR A 105 -27.12 9.97 -3.19
N TYR A 106 -26.00 9.33 -2.87
CA TYR A 106 -24.92 9.01 -3.80
C TYR A 106 -24.86 7.50 -4.01
N VAL A 107 -24.79 7.07 -5.27
CA VAL A 107 -24.65 5.67 -5.66
C VAL A 107 -23.37 5.49 -6.46
N GLY A 108 -22.36 4.88 -5.85
CA GLY A 108 -21.15 4.44 -6.55
C GLY A 108 -21.43 3.15 -7.29
N LYS A 109 -21.03 3.07 -8.56
CA LYS A 109 -21.07 1.86 -9.37
C LYS A 109 -19.65 1.49 -9.75
N ALA A 110 -19.33 0.20 -9.71
CA ALA A 110 -18.04 -0.31 -10.16
C ALA A 110 -18.22 -1.57 -10.99
N TYR A 111 -17.46 -1.64 -12.08
CA TYR A 111 -17.41 -2.79 -12.98
C TYR A 111 -15.96 -3.23 -13.10
N GLY A 112 -15.66 -4.42 -12.60
CA GLY A 112 -14.32 -4.98 -12.63
C GLY A 112 -14.28 -6.30 -13.38
N ALA A 113 -13.14 -6.57 -14.02
CA ALA A 113 -12.85 -7.82 -14.68
C ALA A 113 -11.48 -8.35 -14.23
N VAL A 114 -11.39 -9.66 -14.03
CA VAL A 114 -10.13 -10.37 -13.79
C VAL A 114 -9.98 -11.48 -14.82
N ARG A 115 -8.74 -11.69 -15.29
CA ARG A 115 -8.44 -12.80 -16.19
C ARG A 115 -8.09 -14.03 -15.35
N LEU A 116 -8.81 -15.12 -15.59
CA LEU A 116 -8.59 -16.39 -14.90
C LEU A 116 -7.40 -17.15 -15.49
N PRO A 117 -6.84 -18.13 -14.76
CA PRO A 117 -5.76 -18.99 -15.24
C PRO A 117 -6.07 -19.76 -16.54
N ASP A 118 -7.35 -20.02 -16.78
CA ASP A 118 -7.87 -20.63 -18.02
C ASP A 118 -8.03 -19.59 -19.17
N GLY A 119 -7.49 -18.39 -19.01
CA GLY A 119 -7.54 -17.34 -20.01
C GLY A 119 -8.92 -16.68 -20.20
N SER A 120 -9.97 -17.19 -19.54
CA SER A 120 -11.31 -16.59 -19.56
C SER A 120 -11.38 -15.35 -18.67
N TYR A 121 -12.43 -14.54 -18.84
CA TYR A 121 -12.66 -13.35 -18.02
C TYR A 121 -13.78 -13.62 -17.02
N LYS A 122 -13.52 -13.33 -15.74
CA LYS A 122 -14.56 -13.20 -14.72
C LYS A 122 -14.85 -11.73 -14.50
N THR A 123 -16.09 -11.32 -14.75
CA THR A 123 -16.57 -9.96 -14.54
C THR A 123 -17.48 -9.90 -13.32
N HIS A 124 -17.50 -8.76 -12.62
CA HIS A 124 -18.44 -8.50 -11.55
C HIS A 124 -18.79 -7.02 -11.50
N MET A 125 -20.06 -6.74 -11.24
CA MET A 125 -20.60 -5.41 -11.02
C MET A 125 -21.07 -5.31 -9.58
N GLU A 126 -20.78 -4.19 -8.92
CA GLU A 126 -21.31 -3.94 -7.59
C GLU A 126 -21.60 -2.46 -7.37
N THR A 127 -22.51 -2.17 -6.44
CA THR A 127 -22.90 -0.80 -6.13
C THR A 127 -22.78 -0.51 -4.64
N LYS A 128 -22.61 0.77 -4.31
CA LYS A 128 -22.67 1.26 -2.93
C LYS A 128 -23.49 2.53 -2.87
N ARG A 129 -24.61 2.48 -2.16
CA ARG A 129 -25.47 3.62 -1.86
C ARG A 129 -25.04 4.25 -0.53
N ILE A 130 -24.94 5.58 -0.50
CA ILE A 130 -24.75 6.39 0.70
C ILE A 130 -25.87 7.43 0.70
N CYS A 131 -26.75 7.34 1.69
CA CYS A 131 -27.78 8.35 1.95
C CYS A 131 -27.30 9.25 3.09
N LEU A 132 -27.25 10.56 2.86
CA LEU A 132 -26.80 11.51 3.86
C LEU A 132 -27.75 11.59 5.06
N ASP A 133 -29.05 11.42 4.86
CA ASP A 133 -30.05 11.50 5.93
C ASP A 133 -29.99 10.26 6.85
N ASP A 134 -29.71 9.08 6.28
CA ASP A 134 -29.48 7.86 7.05
C ASP A 134 -28.20 7.95 7.89
N GLU A 135 -27.13 8.49 7.30
CA GLU A 135 -25.84 8.69 8.00
C GLU A 135 -25.96 9.78 9.08
N GLU A 136 -26.75 10.85 8.85
CA GLU A 136 -27.04 11.84 9.89
C GLU A 136 -27.75 11.20 11.08
N SER A 137 -28.78 10.39 10.82
CA SER A 137 -29.53 9.68 11.86
C SER A 137 -28.62 8.74 12.66
N LYS A 138 -27.71 8.05 11.97
CA LYS A 138 -26.70 7.20 12.61
C LYS A 138 -25.72 8.00 13.47
N TYR A 139 -25.19 9.12 12.98
CA TYR A 139 -24.32 9.99 13.75
C TYR A 139 -25.05 10.55 14.98
N ARG A 140 -26.32 10.94 14.85
CA ARG A 140 -27.12 11.42 15.97
C ARG A 140 -27.21 10.37 17.08
N LEU A 141 -27.51 9.12 16.73
CA LEU A 141 -27.58 8.02 17.70
C LEU A 141 -26.22 7.75 18.35
N GLU A 142 -25.14 7.70 17.56
CA GLU A 142 -23.79 7.48 18.06
C GLU A 142 -23.33 8.57 19.04
N PHE A 143 -23.60 9.85 18.74
CA PHE A 143 -23.24 10.96 19.63
C PHE A 143 -24.17 11.08 20.83
N MET A 144 -25.44 10.68 20.71
CA MET A 144 -26.33 10.53 21.86
C MET A 144 -25.76 9.50 22.85
N ASP A 145 -25.42 8.30 22.37
CA ASP A 145 -24.86 7.24 23.21
C ASP A 145 -23.54 7.66 23.85
N LYS A 146 -22.62 8.26 23.09
CA LYS A 146 -21.35 8.79 23.63
C LYS A 146 -21.55 9.89 24.67
N SER A 147 -22.59 10.71 24.51
CA SER A 147 -22.87 11.77 25.48
C SER A 147 -23.38 11.22 26.82
N ILE A 148 -24.03 10.05 26.81
CA ILE A 148 -24.56 9.37 28.00
C ILE A 148 -23.50 8.47 28.64
N MET A 149 -22.87 7.60 27.83
CA MET A 149 -21.89 6.62 28.28
C MET A 149 -20.53 7.24 28.60
N GLY A 150 -20.23 8.38 27.97
CA GLY A 150 -18.94 9.06 28.06
C GLY A 150 -18.07 8.82 26.83
N ILE A 151 -17.17 9.77 26.58
CA ILE A 151 -16.20 9.72 25.50
C ILE A 151 -14.95 9.03 26.03
N HIS A 152 -14.60 7.86 25.49
CA HIS A 152 -13.43 7.09 25.93
C HIS A 152 -12.14 7.40 25.17
N ASP A 153 -12.24 7.96 23.96
CA ASP A 153 -11.06 8.38 23.21
C ASP A 153 -10.42 9.61 23.86
N TRP A 154 -9.13 9.54 24.18
CA TRP A 154 -8.42 10.60 24.90
C TRP A 154 -8.44 11.94 24.14
N ARG A 155 -8.23 11.92 22.82
CA ARG A 155 -8.20 13.15 22.01
C ARG A 155 -9.58 13.78 21.93
N ALA A 156 -10.61 12.98 21.65
CA ALA A 156 -11.99 13.45 21.62
C ALA A 156 -12.47 13.95 22.99
N SER A 157 -12.09 13.28 24.08
CA SER A 157 -12.43 13.67 25.45
C SER A 157 -11.86 15.02 25.82
N LYS A 158 -10.58 15.25 25.49
CA LYS A 158 -9.92 16.54 25.76
C LYS A 158 -10.58 17.67 24.98
N ALA A 159 -10.83 17.47 23.68
CA ALA A 159 -11.53 18.46 22.86
C ALA A 159 -12.94 18.76 23.37
N ALA A 160 -13.68 17.74 23.83
CA ALA A 160 -14.99 17.92 24.42
C ALA A 160 -14.93 18.70 25.74
N ALA A 161 -13.95 18.41 26.60
CA ALA A 161 -13.76 19.10 27.87
C ALA A 161 -13.37 20.59 27.72
N GLU A 162 -12.71 20.95 26.62
CA GLU A 162 -12.40 22.35 26.31
C GLU A 162 -13.62 23.13 25.83
N MET A 163 -14.62 22.46 25.25
CA MET A 163 -15.76 23.10 24.56
C MET A 163 -17.08 23.00 25.32
N PHE A 164 -17.26 21.98 26.16
CA PHE A 164 -18.53 21.65 26.82
C PHE A 164 -18.29 21.40 28.31
N LYS A 165 -19.30 21.69 29.14
CA LYS A 165 -19.25 21.37 30.56
C LYS A 165 -19.48 19.87 30.79
N GLY A 166 -18.86 19.32 31.83
CA GLY A 166 -18.86 17.88 32.09
C GLY A 166 -17.82 17.47 33.12
N GLU A 167 -17.72 16.17 33.35
CA GLU A 167 -16.89 15.57 34.41
C GLU A 167 -15.97 14.49 33.85
N TRP A 168 -14.74 14.47 34.36
CA TRP A 168 -13.81 13.38 34.09
C TRP A 168 -14.10 12.21 35.01
N LYS A 169 -14.33 11.04 34.41
CA LYS A 169 -14.46 9.77 35.11
C LYS A 169 -13.29 8.86 34.75
N GLN A 170 -12.98 7.94 35.65
CA GLN A 170 -11.91 6.96 35.48
C GLN A 170 -12.55 5.58 35.37
N GLU A 171 -12.02 4.77 34.46
CA GLU A 171 -12.46 3.40 34.30
C GLU A 171 -12.08 2.57 35.53
N ALA A 172 -12.94 1.64 35.93
CA ALA A 172 -12.73 0.81 37.12
C ALA A 172 -11.69 -0.28 36.88
N GLU A 173 -11.53 -0.71 35.62
CA GLU A 173 -10.59 -1.74 35.22
C GLU A 173 -9.36 -1.12 34.53
N PRO A 174 -8.15 -1.62 34.81
CA PRO A 174 -6.96 -1.17 34.11
C PRO A 174 -6.96 -1.71 32.67
N ASN A 175 -6.46 -0.89 31.74
CA ASN A 175 -6.26 -1.30 30.36
C ASN A 175 -5.16 -2.36 30.22
N GLN A 176 -4.96 -2.83 28.98
CA GLN A 176 -3.93 -3.80 28.61
C GLN A 176 -2.49 -3.44 29.03
N TYR A 177 -2.22 -2.18 29.39
CA TYR A 177 -0.93 -1.67 29.87
C TYR A 177 -0.89 -1.40 31.38
N GLY A 178 -1.91 -1.83 32.14
CA GLY A 178 -1.99 -1.60 33.58
C GLY A 178 -2.30 -0.16 33.97
N LYS A 179 -2.72 0.69 33.03
CA LYS A 179 -3.11 2.08 33.27
C LYS A 179 -4.62 2.22 33.29
N TYR A 180 -5.13 3.13 34.10
CA TYR A 180 -6.55 3.45 34.12
C TYR A 180 -6.84 4.54 33.10
N ASP A 181 -7.71 4.24 32.14
CA ASP A 181 -8.12 5.21 31.15
C ASP A 181 -9.17 6.17 31.72
N LYS A 182 -9.03 7.45 31.37
CA LYS A 182 -9.92 8.52 31.78
C LYS A 182 -10.83 8.87 30.61
N TYR A 183 -12.11 8.98 30.88
CA TYR A 183 -13.13 9.32 29.91
C TYR A 183 -13.92 10.55 30.37
N TYR A 184 -14.48 11.30 29.42
CA TYR A 184 -15.20 12.54 29.71
C TYR A 184 -16.70 12.38 29.50
N VAL A 185 -17.49 12.73 30.50
CA VAL A 185 -18.96 12.69 30.44
C VAL A 185 -19.49 14.12 30.38
N ILE A 186 -20.34 14.38 29.38
CA ILE A 186 -20.89 15.71 29.13
C ILE A 186 -22.07 15.95 30.07
N ALA A 187 -22.15 17.16 30.64
CA ALA A 187 -23.27 17.54 31.48
C ALA A 187 -24.56 17.66 30.67
N ASP A 188 -25.70 17.33 31.29
CA ASP A 188 -27.02 17.34 30.66
C ASP A 188 -27.36 18.68 29.97
N SER A 189 -26.85 19.79 30.51
CA SER A 189 -27.08 21.13 29.97
C SER A 189 -26.44 21.39 28.61
N ASP A 190 -25.29 20.76 28.31
CA ASP A 190 -24.54 20.97 27.07
C ASP A 190 -24.59 19.75 26.13
N ARG A 191 -25.36 18.72 26.50
CA ARG A 191 -25.50 17.47 25.74
C ARG A 191 -25.99 17.70 24.31
N GLU A 192 -27.05 18.49 24.14
CA GLU A 192 -27.61 18.77 22.80
C GLU A 192 -26.60 19.52 21.92
N LYS A 193 -25.90 20.52 22.49
CA LYS A 193 -24.88 21.29 21.76
C LYS A 193 -23.73 20.42 21.29
N TYR A 194 -23.33 19.44 22.09
CA TYR A 194 -22.32 18.46 21.69
C TYR A 194 -22.81 17.60 20.54
N ILE A 195 -24.04 17.09 20.62
CA ILE A 195 -24.63 16.24 19.58
C ILE A 195 -24.72 17.02 18.26
N GLU A 196 -25.32 18.21 18.27
CA GLU A 196 -25.48 19.05 17.08
C GLU A 196 -24.14 19.43 16.45
N ARG A 197 -23.16 19.85 17.25
CA ARG A 197 -21.84 20.22 16.72
C ARG A 197 -21.11 19.02 16.15
N SER A 198 -21.16 17.88 16.85
CA SER A 198 -20.55 16.63 16.39
C SER A 198 -21.17 16.13 15.09
N ILE A 199 -22.51 16.19 14.96
CA ILE A 199 -23.21 15.89 13.72
C ILE A 199 -22.78 16.85 12.62
N LEU A 200 -22.79 18.16 12.87
CA LEU A 200 -22.45 19.17 11.86
C LEU A 200 -21.05 18.93 11.28
N VAL A 201 -20.05 18.69 12.13
CA VAL A 201 -18.67 18.42 11.70
C VAL A 201 -18.61 17.15 10.84
N ASN A 202 -19.19 16.04 11.31
CA ASN A 202 -19.14 14.77 10.59
C ASN A 202 -19.94 14.80 9.28
N MET A 203 -21.11 15.45 9.28
CA MET A 203 -21.92 15.64 8.08
C MET A 203 -21.24 16.55 7.07
N THR A 204 -20.52 17.58 7.50
CA THR A 204 -19.75 18.45 6.59
C THR A 204 -18.64 17.66 5.89
N LEU A 205 -17.89 16.85 6.65
CA LEU A 205 -16.85 15.97 6.11
C LEU A 205 -17.43 14.90 5.18
N LEU A 206 -18.57 14.31 5.55
CA LEU A 206 -19.25 13.31 4.74
C LEU A 206 -19.78 13.94 3.44
N ARG A 207 -20.43 15.09 3.50
CA ARG A 207 -20.92 15.81 2.31
C ARG A 207 -19.79 16.12 1.31
N LYS A 208 -18.60 16.48 1.81
CA LYS A 208 -17.41 16.71 0.98
C LYS A 208 -16.90 15.44 0.29
N THR A 209 -16.97 14.29 0.97
CA THR A 209 -16.31 13.03 0.53
C THR A 209 -17.29 11.92 0.13
N ALA A 210 -18.60 12.18 0.11
CA ALA A 210 -19.63 11.16 -0.08
C ALA A 210 -19.52 10.47 -1.44
N SER A 211 -19.27 11.23 -2.51
CA SER A 211 -19.06 10.68 -3.85
C SER A 211 -17.88 9.71 -3.88
N GLU A 212 -16.72 10.15 -3.41
CA GLU A 212 -15.49 9.35 -3.38
C GLU A 212 -15.65 8.09 -2.51
N LYS A 213 -16.32 8.21 -1.36
CA LYS A 213 -16.62 7.08 -0.45
C LYS A 213 -17.59 6.08 -1.06
N ALA A 214 -18.53 6.54 -1.88
CA ALA A 214 -19.45 5.69 -2.61
C ALA A 214 -18.70 4.92 -3.71
N GLN A 215 -17.90 5.61 -4.54
CA GLN A 215 -17.10 4.99 -5.60
C GLN A 215 -16.09 3.98 -5.05
N THR A 216 -15.27 4.42 -4.09
CA THR A 216 -14.25 3.58 -3.46
C THR A 216 -14.89 2.36 -2.83
N GLY A 217 -16.02 2.53 -2.14
CA GLY A 217 -16.68 1.39 -1.54
C GLY A 217 -17.29 0.42 -2.54
N ALA A 218 -17.77 0.87 -3.71
CA ALA A 218 -18.20 -0.01 -4.79
C ALA A 218 -17.02 -0.80 -5.37
N ILE A 219 -15.89 -0.12 -5.66
CA ILE A 219 -14.64 -0.76 -6.13
C ILE A 219 -14.18 -1.84 -5.15
N LEU A 220 -14.11 -1.53 -3.86
CA LEU A 220 -13.67 -2.48 -2.84
C LEU A 220 -14.62 -3.68 -2.68
N ARG A 221 -15.91 -3.55 -3.01
CA ARG A 221 -16.84 -4.69 -3.03
C ARG A 221 -16.61 -5.57 -4.26
N VAL A 222 -16.37 -4.97 -5.43
CA VAL A 222 -15.99 -5.70 -6.65
C VAL A 222 -14.72 -6.51 -6.45
N ILE A 223 -13.67 -5.92 -5.84
CA ILE A 223 -12.42 -6.62 -5.56
C ILE A 223 -12.66 -7.86 -4.70
N ARG A 224 -13.44 -7.72 -3.61
CA ARG A 224 -13.78 -8.85 -2.72
C ARG A 224 -14.55 -9.93 -3.46
N ALA A 225 -15.52 -9.57 -4.31
CA ALA A 225 -16.33 -10.51 -5.07
C ALA A 225 -15.53 -11.25 -6.17
N LEU A 226 -14.63 -10.55 -6.86
CA LEU A 226 -13.78 -11.15 -7.88
C LEU A 226 -12.80 -12.15 -7.28
N LEU A 227 -12.11 -11.76 -6.20
CA LEU A 227 -11.08 -12.56 -5.54
C LEU A 227 -11.65 -13.63 -4.59
N GLY A 228 -12.90 -13.50 -4.14
CA GLY A 228 -13.54 -14.42 -3.21
C GLY A 228 -13.00 -14.31 -1.78
N ILE A 229 -12.60 -13.11 -1.36
CA ILE A 229 -11.98 -12.85 -0.05
C ILE A 229 -13.03 -12.93 1.06
N LYS A 230 -12.69 -13.57 2.19
CA LYS A 230 -13.53 -13.64 3.38
C LYS A 230 -13.73 -12.24 3.97
N GLY A 231 -14.90 -11.99 4.58
CA GLY A 231 -15.17 -10.69 5.20
C GLY A 231 -14.31 -10.40 6.42
N THR A 232 -13.84 -11.44 7.11
CA THR A 232 -13.18 -11.37 8.41
C THR A 232 -12.10 -12.43 8.54
N TYR A 233 -10.98 -12.09 9.15
CA TYR A 233 -9.82 -12.96 9.35
C TYR A 233 -9.32 -12.90 10.78
N SER A 234 -8.78 -14.01 11.29
CA SER A 234 -7.97 -13.98 12.51
C SER A 234 -6.56 -13.45 12.19
N LYS A 235 -5.81 -13.06 13.22
CA LYS A 235 -4.43 -12.58 13.04
C LYS A 235 -3.53 -13.66 12.42
N ALA A 236 -3.67 -14.90 12.89
CA ALA A 236 -2.92 -16.04 12.35
C ALA A 236 -3.27 -16.37 10.89
N GLU A 237 -4.52 -16.09 10.45
CA GLU A 237 -4.88 -16.23 9.03
C GLU A 237 -4.25 -15.12 8.17
N LEU A 238 -4.12 -13.90 8.68
CA LEU A 238 -3.55 -12.76 7.95
C LEU A 238 -2.03 -12.80 7.82
N GLU A 239 -1.34 -13.45 8.75
CA GLU A 239 0.11 -13.69 8.65
C GLU A 239 0.46 -14.62 7.48
N LYS A 240 -0.52 -15.39 6.98
CA LYS A 240 -0.34 -16.22 5.78
C LYS A 240 -0.42 -15.34 4.52
N PRO A 241 0.54 -15.46 3.59
CA PRO A 241 0.53 -14.66 2.37
C PRO A 241 -0.70 -14.99 1.52
N PHE A 242 -1.24 -13.96 0.88
CA PHE A 242 -2.26 -14.11 -0.14
C PHE A 242 -1.61 -14.48 -1.45
N VAL A 243 -2.13 -15.52 -2.07
CA VAL A 243 -1.57 -16.09 -3.28
C VAL A 243 -2.55 -15.86 -4.43
N VAL A 244 -2.09 -15.13 -5.45
CA VAL A 244 -2.87 -14.80 -6.64
C VAL A 244 -2.27 -15.51 -7.86
N PRO A 245 -2.93 -16.52 -8.41
CA PRO A 245 -2.50 -17.16 -9.65
C PRO A 245 -2.76 -16.23 -10.84
N THR A 246 -1.71 -15.92 -11.59
CA THR A 246 -1.74 -15.12 -12.81
C THR A 246 -1.23 -15.93 -13.99
N VAL A 247 -1.63 -15.55 -15.21
CA VAL A 247 -1.12 -16.16 -16.44
C VAL A 247 -0.01 -15.27 -16.99
N THR A 248 1.22 -15.78 -17.00
CA THR A 248 2.35 -15.11 -17.65
C THR A 248 2.70 -15.79 -18.95
N PHE A 249 3.00 -14.98 -19.96
CA PHE A 249 3.55 -15.48 -21.21
C PHE A 249 5.01 -15.86 -20.97
N ALA A 250 5.26 -17.17 -20.94
CA ALA A 250 6.57 -17.74 -20.63
C ALA A 250 6.78 -18.99 -21.49
N PRO A 251 6.93 -18.80 -22.82
CA PRO A 251 7.10 -19.90 -23.74
C PRO A 251 8.36 -20.71 -23.41
N ASP A 252 8.24 -22.02 -23.59
CA ASP A 252 9.40 -22.89 -23.47
C ASP A 252 10.25 -22.83 -24.74
N TYR A 253 11.29 -22.00 -24.71
CA TYR A 253 12.23 -21.86 -25.84
C TYR A 253 13.11 -23.09 -26.05
N THR A 254 13.10 -24.08 -25.14
CA THR A 254 13.83 -25.33 -25.34
C THR A 254 13.18 -26.20 -26.41
N ASP A 255 11.88 -26.05 -26.64
CA ASP A 255 11.16 -26.73 -27.71
C ASP A 255 11.37 -26.01 -29.06
N PRO A 256 11.93 -26.68 -30.08
CA PRO A 256 12.14 -26.09 -31.40
C PRO A 256 10.82 -25.67 -32.09
N THR A 257 9.69 -26.30 -31.77
CA THR A 257 8.39 -25.95 -32.36
C THR A 257 7.85 -24.62 -31.84
N VAL A 258 7.94 -24.40 -30.52
CA VAL A 258 7.56 -23.15 -29.85
C VAL A 258 8.47 -22.01 -30.30
N ARG A 259 9.78 -22.27 -30.41
CA ARG A 259 10.75 -21.30 -30.92
C ARG A 259 10.44 -20.88 -32.36
N ASN A 260 10.18 -21.83 -33.25
CA ASN A 260 9.87 -21.54 -34.66
C ASN A 260 8.54 -20.80 -34.81
N ALA A 261 7.50 -21.21 -34.09
CA ALA A 261 6.20 -20.52 -34.10
C ALA A 261 6.31 -19.07 -33.60
N MET A 262 7.12 -18.84 -32.57
CA MET A 262 7.33 -17.50 -32.02
C MET A 262 8.18 -16.60 -32.93
N LEU A 263 9.22 -17.15 -33.56
CA LEU A 263 10.00 -16.44 -34.59
C LEU A 263 9.14 -16.08 -35.80
N GLN A 264 8.29 -16.99 -36.25
CA GLN A 264 7.37 -16.75 -37.36
C GLN A 264 6.34 -15.68 -37.02
N GLN A 265 5.76 -15.72 -35.81
CA GLN A 265 4.86 -14.68 -35.36
C GLN A 265 5.57 -13.32 -35.18
N GLY A 266 6.81 -13.32 -34.70
CA GLY A 266 7.66 -12.13 -34.63
C GLY A 266 7.91 -11.51 -36.01
N MET A 267 8.29 -12.32 -37.00
CA MET A 267 8.46 -11.89 -38.39
C MET A 267 7.17 -11.33 -38.99
N ASN A 268 6.03 -11.96 -38.73
CA ASN A 268 4.72 -11.48 -39.18
C ASN A 268 4.31 -10.17 -38.47
N SER A 269 4.59 -10.02 -37.17
CA SER A 269 4.31 -8.78 -36.43
C SER A 269 5.15 -7.60 -36.92
N MET A 270 6.42 -7.84 -37.28
CA MET A 270 7.27 -6.82 -37.91
C MET A 270 6.72 -6.43 -39.29
N GLY A 271 6.27 -7.39 -40.10
CA GLY A 271 5.60 -7.10 -41.36
C GLY A 271 4.31 -6.28 -41.20
N ASN A 272 3.55 -6.49 -40.11
CA ASN A 272 2.35 -5.71 -39.80
C ASN A 272 2.66 -4.31 -39.23
N MET A 273 3.74 -4.14 -38.47
CA MET A 273 4.14 -2.84 -37.90
C MET A 273 4.83 -1.92 -38.90
N PHE A 274 5.65 -2.48 -39.79
CA PHE A 274 6.46 -1.72 -40.74
C PHE A 274 5.90 -1.74 -42.18
N GLY A 275 4.78 -2.41 -42.40
CA GLY A 275 4.19 -2.61 -43.72
C GLY A 275 4.95 -3.65 -44.53
N ALA A 276 4.23 -4.45 -45.32
CA ALA A 276 4.81 -5.48 -46.16
C ALA A 276 5.65 -4.87 -47.30
N SER A 277 6.91 -4.55 -47.02
CA SER A 277 7.92 -4.29 -48.04
C SER A 277 9.25 -4.88 -47.60
N SER A 278 9.37 -6.18 -47.81
CA SER A 278 10.46 -6.85 -48.52
C SER A 278 10.67 -8.23 -47.92
N THR A 279 10.61 -9.20 -48.82
CA THR A 279 11.22 -10.53 -48.70
C THR A 279 12.44 -10.46 -47.78
N PRO A 280 12.60 -11.37 -46.79
CA PRO A 280 13.89 -11.48 -46.12
C PRO A 280 14.93 -11.70 -47.22
N PRO A 281 16.08 -11.00 -47.22
CA PRO A 281 17.13 -11.37 -48.14
C PRO A 281 17.43 -12.83 -47.83
N ALA A 282 17.22 -13.69 -48.82
CA ALA A 282 17.81 -15.01 -48.78
C ALA A 282 19.28 -14.77 -48.46
N ILE A 283 19.78 -15.37 -47.38
CA ILE A 283 21.21 -15.51 -47.15
C ILE A 283 21.69 -16.48 -48.23
N SER A 284 21.77 -15.99 -49.46
CA SER A 284 22.40 -16.65 -50.58
C SER A 284 23.89 -16.36 -50.46
N THR A 285 24.60 -17.26 -49.76
CA THR A 285 25.97 -17.69 -50.06
C THR A 285 27.01 -16.62 -50.45
N ALA A 286 26.87 -15.37 -50.02
CA ALA A 286 27.79 -14.28 -50.34
C ALA A 286 28.71 -13.91 -49.15
N PHE A 287 28.88 -14.81 -48.19
CA PHE A 287 29.97 -14.75 -47.19
C PHE A 287 31.21 -15.52 -47.67
N SER A 288 31.55 -15.37 -48.95
CA SER A 288 32.81 -15.86 -49.51
C SER A 288 33.65 -14.65 -49.87
N GLY A 289 34.70 -14.37 -49.09
CA GLY A 289 35.85 -13.62 -49.62
C GLY A 289 36.38 -12.47 -48.77
N GLU A 290 35.69 -11.33 -48.67
CA GLU A 290 36.40 -10.05 -48.51
C GLU A 290 35.65 -9.01 -47.65
N ALA A 291 35.34 -9.30 -46.40
CA ALA A 291 34.77 -8.31 -45.47
C ALA A 291 35.44 -8.30 -44.08
N PHE A 292 36.72 -8.68 -44.03
CA PHE A 292 37.61 -8.32 -42.94
C PHE A 292 38.75 -7.48 -43.52
N SER A 293 38.44 -6.27 -43.98
CA SER A 293 39.48 -5.24 -44.09
C SER A 293 39.82 -4.82 -42.66
N THR A 294 41.04 -5.13 -42.24
CA THR A 294 41.67 -4.74 -40.97
C THR A 294 41.97 -3.23 -40.89
N ASP A 295 41.12 -2.39 -41.49
CA ASP A 295 41.34 -0.95 -41.63
C ASP A 295 40.44 -0.13 -40.68
N PHE A 296 40.05 -0.71 -39.54
CA PHE A 296 39.44 0.05 -38.45
C PHE A 296 40.50 0.33 -37.38
N ASN A 297 41.06 1.54 -37.42
CA ASN A 297 42.04 2.01 -36.44
C ASN A 297 41.36 3.02 -35.49
N PRO A 298 41.09 2.65 -34.23
CA PRO A 298 40.32 3.48 -33.30
C PRO A 298 41.03 4.79 -32.89
N GLU A 299 42.32 4.95 -33.20
CA GLU A 299 43.04 6.21 -32.98
C GLU A 299 42.70 7.29 -34.02
N ASP A 300 42.26 6.90 -35.23
CA ASP A 300 41.92 7.84 -36.32
C ASP A 300 40.52 8.48 -36.17
N GLU A 301 39.70 8.00 -35.22
CA GLU A 301 38.33 8.50 -34.98
C GLU A 301 38.17 9.35 -33.70
N VAL A 302 39.25 9.53 -32.92
CA VAL A 302 39.20 10.29 -31.64
C VAL A 302 39.05 11.80 -31.87
N ASP A 303 39.55 12.33 -32.99
CA ASP A 303 39.50 13.75 -33.37
C ASP A 303 38.39 14.05 -34.41
N ASN A 304 37.34 13.23 -34.47
CA ASN A 304 36.24 13.47 -35.41
C ASN A 304 35.44 14.74 -35.01
N PRO A 305 35.45 15.81 -35.83
CA PRO A 305 34.80 17.07 -35.51
C PRO A 305 33.27 16.98 -35.42
N ALA A 306 32.66 15.86 -35.85
CA ALA A 306 31.24 15.59 -35.67
C ALA A 306 30.84 15.29 -34.20
N PHE A 307 31.82 14.98 -33.34
CA PHE A 307 31.61 14.71 -31.90
C PHE A 307 32.06 15.85 -30.99
N ALA A 308 32.61 16.94 -31.54
CA ALA A 308 32.86 18.16 -30.79
C ALA A 308 31.52 18.89 -30.57
N SER A 309 31.03 18.94 -29.33
CA SER A 309 29.84 19.70 -28.99
C SER A 309 30.12 21.20 -29.09
N ASP A 310 29.42 21.92 -29.96
CA ASP A 310 29.37 23.39 -29.94
C ASP A 310 28.65 23.87 -28.67
N GLN A 311 29.42 24.09 -27.60
CA GLN A 311 29.00 24.91 -26.47
C GLN A 311 29.96 26.08 -26.35
N THR A 312 29.56 27.21 -26.91
CA THR A 312 30.14 28.51 -26.55
C THR A 312 29.59 28.92 -25.19
N GLU A 313 30.49 29.00 -24.22
CA GLU A 313 30.29 29.71 -22.96
C GLU A 313 30.05 31.19 -23.28
N ASP A 314 28.81 31.66 -23.11
CA ASP A 314 28.34 33.04 -22.89
C ASP A 314 27.04 33.30 -23.66
N ASP A 315 25.90 33.15 -22.98
CA ASP A 315 24.87 34.20 -22.94
C ASP A 315 23.70 33.79 -22.03
N ALA A 316 23.48 34.62 -21.01
CA ALA A 316 22.40 34.53 -20.04
C ALA A 316 21.08 35.06 -20.62
N VAL A 317 20.01 34.24 -20.63
CA VAL A 317 18.62 34.75 -20.65
C VAL A 317 17.68 33.85 -19.83
N ALA A 318 17.22 34.44 -18.73
CA ALA A 318 15.95 34.26 -18.00
C ALA A 318 15.16 32.94 -18.14
N GLY A 319 15.13 32.17 -17.05
CA GLY A 319 14.16 31.10 -16.85
C GLY A 319 12.77 31.63 -16.53
N GLU A 320 11.78 31.21 -17.32
CA GLU A 320 10.37 31.30 -16.99
C GLU A 320 9.90 29.92 -16.55
N GLN A 321 9.91 29.69 -15.22
CA GLN A 321 9.29 28.53 -14.60
C GLN A 321 7.76 28.69 -14.65
N GLU A 322 7.07 27.77 -15.34
CA GLU A 322 5.64 27.55 -15.14
C GLU A 322 5.38 27.18 -13.67
N LYS A 323 4.69 28.08 -12.96
CA LYS A 323 4.29 27.92 -11.56
C LYS A 323 3.19 26.87 -11.44
N ASN A 324 3.56 25.67 -10.99
CA ASN A 324 2.62 24.71 -10.41
C ASN A 324 2.12 25.23 -9.05
N TRP A 325 0.85 25.60 -8.98
CA TRP A 325 0.17 26.26 -7.85
C TRP A 325 -0.30 25.28 -6.74
N PHE A 326 0.34 24.12 -6.60
CA PHE A 326 -0.15 23.06 -5.71
C PHE A 326 0.92 22.53 -4.76
N ASP A 327 1.72 23.42 -4.16
CA ASP A 327 2.53 23.08 -2.99
C ASP A 327 2.71 24.32 -2.11
N GLN A 328 1.75 24.54 -1.20
CA GLN A 328 2.00 25.31 0.00
C GLN A 328 1.19 24.77 1.19
N GLU A 329 1.93 24.48 2.26
CA GLU A 329 1.53 24.23 3.64
C GLU A 329 1.21 22.78 4.05
N GLN A 330 2.26 21.94 4.06
CA GLN A 330 2.49 21.05 5.21
C GLN A 330 3.88 21.34 5.79
N GLN A 331 3.89 21.88 7.01
CA GLN A 331 5.10 22.02 7.82
C GLN A 331 5.60 20.62 8.20
N THR A 332 6.70 20.19 7.59
CA THR A 332 7.50 19.04 8.00
C THR A 332 8.41 19.44 9.17
N PRO A 333 8.47 18.68 10.28
CA PRO A 333 9.50 18.88 11.31
C PRO A 333 10.90 18.47 10.79
N PRO A 334 11.99 19.11 11.26
CA PRO A 334 13.32 18.88 10.71
C PRO A 334 13.80 17.44 10.95
N GLN A 335 14.23 16.83 9.84
CA GLN A 335 14.80 15.50 9.71
C GLN A 335 16.23 15.50 10.28
N GLN A 336 16.51 14.56 11.20
CA GLN A 336 17.85 14.26 11.68
C GLN A 336 18.61 13.50 10.60
N GLU A 337 19.84 13.91 10.33
CA GLU A 337 20.78 13.20 9.46
C GLU A 337 21.11 11.81 10.04
N PRO A 338 21.32 10.79 9.19
CA PRO A 338 21.76 9.48 9.64
C PRO A 338 23.22 9.56 10.10
N VAL A 339 23.46 9.32 11.38
CA VAL A 339 24.81 9.11 11.91
C VAL A 339 25.18 7.64 11.66
N GLU A 340 26.13 7.43 10.76
CA GLU A 340 26.84 6.17 10.61
C GLU A 340 27.55 5.84 11.93
N ASN A 341 27.20 4.71 12.53
CA ASN A 341 27.91 4.15 13.69
C ASN A 341 29.24 3.56 13.22
N GLU A 342 30.26 4.41 13.03
CA GLU A 342 31.65 3.96 13.15
C GLU A 342 32.02 3.95 14.64
N SER A 343 32.12 2.75 15.19
CA SER A 343 32.45 2.49 16.59
C SER A 343 33.92 2.83 16.90
N THR A 344 34.22 4.13 17.02
CA THR A 344 35.36 4.61 17.79
C THR A 344 34.84 5.08 19.14
N GLY A 345 34.91 4.21 20.15
CA GLY A 345 34.43 4.53 21.50
C GLY A 345 35.23 5.68 22.10
N TYR A 346 34.57 6.78 22.46
CA TYR A 346 35.19 7.88 23.20
C TYR A 346 35.17 7.55 24.68
N TYR A 347 36.30 7.70 25.39
CA TYR A 347 36.41 7.34 26.80
C TYR A 347 36.74 8.55 27.69
N CYS A 348 36.27 8.50 28.93
CA CYS A 348 36.55 9.48 29.95
C CYS A 348 38.00 9.37 30.46
N ASP A 349 38.76 10.46 30.46
CA ASP A 349 40.12 10.51 30.99
C ASP A 349 40.15 10.31 32.53
N GLY A 350 39.10 10.73 33.23
CA GLY A 350 39.03 10.63 34.69
C GLY A 350 38.59 9.27 35.24
N CYS A 351 37.81 8.50 34.48
CA CYS A 351 37.24 7.24 34.98
C CYS A 351 37.13 6.11 33.96
N GLY A 352 37.61 6.30 32.73
CA GLY A 352 37.59 5.29 31.66
C GLY A 352 36.21 4.92 31.12
N ALA A 353 35.13 5.56 31.58
CA ALA A 353 33.77 5.26 31.11
C ALA A 353 33.58 5.70 29.65
N GLU A 354 32.82 4.93 28.87
CA GLU A 354 32.46 5.29 27.50
C GLU A 354 31.50 6.49 27.48
N ILE A 355 31.76 7.44 26.57
CA ILE A 355 31.10 8.73 26.47
C ILE A 355 30.54 8.87 25.05
N ASN A 356 29.33 9.42 24.93
CA ASN A 356 28.74 9.78 23.63
C ASN A 356 29.49 11.00 23.01
N ALA A 357 29.64 11.04 21.69
CA ALA A 357 30.34 12.11 20.94
C ALA A 357 29.96 13.54 21.38
N ARG A 358 28.68 13.81 21.66
CA ARG A 358 28.22 15.14 22.14
C ARG A 358 28.80 15.53 23.50
N VAL A 359 28.97 14.56 24.40
CA VAL A 359 29.53 14.80 25.74
C VAL A 359 31.04 14.92 25.69
N TYR A 360 31.69 14.20 24.76
CA TYR A 360 33.11 14.32 24.46
C TYR A 360 33.45 15.74 23.96
N GLU A 361 32.72 16.21 22.96
CA GLU A 361 32.92 17.54 22.35
C GLU A 361 32.66 18.67 23.36
N TYR A 362 31.57 18.58 24.14
CA TYR A 362 31.29 19.54 25.21
C TYR A 362 32.43 19.59 26.25
N SER A 363 32.95 18.43 26.64
CA SER A 363 34.00 18.35 27.66
C SER A 363 35.34 18.89 27.18
N LEU A 364 35.72 18.64 25.92
CA LEU A 364 36.90 19.23 25.32
C LEU A 364 36.78 20.76 25.26
N ASN A 365 35.64 21.28 24.81
CA ASN A 365 35.44 22.71 24.68
C ASN A 365 35.39 23.45 26.03
N LYS A 366 34.85 22.83 27.08
CA LYS A 366 34.73 23.47 28.41
C LYS A 366 35.89 23.21 29.36
N PHE A 367 36.47 22.01 29.33
CA PHE A 367 37.45 21.56 30.32
C PHE A 367 38.80 21.18 29.69
N GLY A 368 38.94 21.22 28.36
CA GLY A 368 40.17 20.87 27.64
C GLY A 368 40.53 19.39 27.66
N ARG A 369 39.67 18.53 28.24
CA ARG A 369 39.86 17.08 28.35
C ARG A 369 38.52 16.34 28.31
N PRO A 370 38.48 15.10 27.81
CA PRO A 370 37.24 14.33 27.71
C PRO A 370 36.82 13.75 29.07
N LEU A 371 35.79 14.34 29.67
CA LEU A 371 35.22 13.93 30.96
C LEU A 371 33.76 13.55 30.78
N CYS A 372 33.33 12.50 31.48
CA CYS A 372 31.92 12.15 31.56
C CYS A 372 31.15 13.15 32.45
N MET A 373 29.82 13.17 32.34
CA MET A 373 28.98 14.11 33.10
C MET A 373 29.19 14.05 34.63
N LYS A 374 29.64 12.91 35.18
CA LYS A 374 29.95 12.78 36.62
C LYS A 374 31.27 13.47 36.98
N CYS A 375 32.31 13.28 36.17
CA CYS A 375 33.62 13.91 36.37
C CYS A 375 33.58 15.42 36.09
N GLN A 376 32.73 15.88 35.15
CA GLN A 376 32.49 17.31 34.91
C GLN A 376 31.96 18.03 36.15
N LYS A 377 31.05 17.39 36.91
CA LYS A 377 30.51 17.96 38.17
C LYS A 377 31.55 18.07 39.28
N GLY A 378 32.59 17.24 39.25
CA GLY A 378 33.71 17.29 40.20
C GLY A 378 34.82 18.26 39.80
N ALA A 379 34.99 18.52 38.50
CA ALA A 379 36.00 19.44 37.96
C ALA A 379 35.56 20.92 37.99
N GLY A 380 34.26 21.19 38.21
CA GLY A 380 33.70 22.54 38.36
C GLY A 380 33.75 23.13 39.77
N LYS A 381 34.65 22.65 40.63
CA LYS A 381 34.92 23.20 41.96
C LYS A 381 36.33 23.78 42.04
#